data_AF-A0A948B800-F1
#
_entry.id   AF-A0A948B800-F1
#
_cell.length_a   1.000
_cell.length_b   1.000
_cell.length_c   1.000
_cell.angle_alpha   90.00
_cell.angle_beta   90.00
_cell.angle_gamma   90.00
#
_symmetry.space_group_name_H-M   'P 1'
#
loop_
_entity.id
_entity.type
_entity.pdbx_description
1 polymer ?
#
loop_
_entity_poly.entity_id
_entity_poly.type
_entity_poly.pdbx_seq_one_letter_code
_entity_poly.pdbx_strand_id
1 'polypeptide(L)' 'MIQPGKTYNSIKAASFIFDQATSKTDKVIDHLCTIDEIETKTGLDFLRELPDDFEEKIESNKHQAWAQENFK' A
#
# COMPACT_ATOMS: atom_id res chain seq x y z
N MET A 1 -15.68 2.17 -3.75
CA MET A 1 -16.67 2.72 -2.77
C MET A 1 -16.13 2.63 -1.34
N ILE A 2 -16.20 3.72 -0.58
CA ILE A 2 -15.88 3.74 0.87
C ILE A 2 -17.08 3.26 1.69
N GLN A 3 -16.82 2.52 2.77
CA GLN A 3 -17.86 2.06 3.67
C GLN A 3 -18.63 3.23 4.31
N PRO A 4 -19.97 3.15 4.43
CA PRO A 4 -20.76 4.18 5.10
C PRO A 4 -20.23 4.47 6.51
N GLY A 5 -20.05 5.76 6.84
CA GLY A 5 -19.52 6.20 8.14
C GLY A 5 -17.99 6.21 8.26
N LYS A 6 -17.26 5.90 7.19
CA LYS A 6 -15.79 6.04 7.11
C LYS A 6 -15.40 7.20 6.21
N THR A 7 -14.25 7.81 6.51
CA THR A 7 -13.67 8.90 5.73
C THR A 7 -12.40 8.43 5.03
N TYR A 8 -12.01 9.11 3.95
CA TYR A 8 -10.76 8.82 3.22
C TYR A 8 -9.54 8.81 4.17
N ASN A 9 -9.48 9.72 5.14
CA ASN A 9 -8.41 9.78 6.14
C ASN A 9 -8.30 8.56 7.07
N SER A 10 -9.33 7.72 7.12
CA SER A 10 -9.32 6.48 7.92
C SER A 10 -8.80 5.26 7.16
N ILE A 11 -8.55 5.41 5.86
CA ILE A 11 -8.01 4.35 5.01
C ILE A 11 -6.55 4.12 5.39
N LYS A 12 -6.19 2.84 5.50
CA LYS A 12 -4.81 2.40 5.61
C LYS A 12 -4.58 1.36 4.54
N ALA A 13 -3.51 1.53 3.78
CA ALA A 13 -3.05 0.58 2.79
C ALA A 13 -1.71 -0.03 3.21
N ALA A 14 -1.45 -1.25 2.75
CA ALA A 14 -0.12 -1.84 2.75
C ALA A 14 0.07 -2.52 1.40
N SER A 15 1.23 -2.29 0.79
CA SER A 15 1.61 -2.86 -0.48
C SER A 15 3.02 -3.44 -0.37
N PHE A 16 3.29 -4.48 -1.16
CA PHE A 16 4.52 -5.26 -1.04
C PHE A 16 5.06 -5.63 -2.41
N ILE A 17 6.38 -5.59 -2.55
CA ILE A 17 7.08 -6.10 -3.74
C ILE A 17 8.04 -7.20 -3.30
N PHE A 18 7.78 -8.40 -3.78
CA PHE A 18 8.65 -9.56 -3.59
C PHE A 18 9.43 -9.83 -4.87
N ASP A 19 10.73 -10.04 -4.74
CA ASP A 19 11.50 -10.64 -5.83
C ASP A 19 11.08 -12.12 -5.99
N GLN A 20 11.08 -12.65 -7.22
CA GLN A 20 10.71 -14.05 -7.45
C GLN A 20 11.65 -15.05 -6.75
N ALA A 21 12.88 -14.64 -6.44
CA ALA A 21 13.86 -15.43 -5.70
C ALA A 21 13.78 -15.22 -4.17
N THR A 22 12.80 -14.47 -3.66
CA THR A 22 12.63 -14.23 -2.21
C THR A 22 12.51 -15.56 -1.45
N SER A 23 13.18 -15.65 -0.31
CA SER A 23 13.16 -16.87 0.50
C SER A 23 11.78 -17.10 1.11
N LYS A 24 11.38 -18.38 1.25
CA LYS A 24 10.18 -18.76 2.00
C LYS A 24 10.20 -18.28 3.47
N THR A 25 11.40 -18.06 4.03
CA THR A 25 11.58 -17.64 5.43
C THR A 25 11.61 -16.12 5.61
N ASP A 26 11.62 -15.34 4.53
CA ASP A 26 11.62 -13.88 4.64
C ASP A 26 10.28 -13.39 5.18
N LYS A 27 10.34 -12.29 5.94
CA LYS A 27 9.14 -11.72 6.55
C LYS A 27 8.46 -10.81 5.55
N VAL A 28 7.14 -10.90 5.48
CA VAL A 28 6.32 -10.06 4.59
C VAL A 28 6.63 -8.57 4.78
N ILE A 29 6.80 -8.14 6.04
CA ILE A 29 7.06 -6.74 6.37
C ILE A 29 8.36 -6.17 5.78
N ASP A 30 9.35 -7.03 5.53
CA ASP A 30 10.64 -6.61 4.98
C ASP A 30 10.53 -6.18 3.50
N HIS A 31 9.38 -6.49 2.86
CA HIS A 31 9.06 -6.17 1.47
C HIS A 31 8.07 -5.00 1.32
N LEU A 32 7.79 -4.26 2.41
CA LEU A 32 6.83 -3.16 2.43
C LEU A 32 7.26 -1.99 1.52
N CYS A 33 6.40 -1.63 0.58
CA CYS A 33 6.59 -0.51 -0.33
C CYS A 33 5.39 0.47 -0.28
N THR A 34 5.49 1.53 -1.05
CA THR A 34 4.37 2.41 -1.41
C THR A 34 3.59 1.84 -2.59
N ILE A 35 2.39 2.33 -2.85
CA ILE A 35 1.65 1.99 -4.07
C ILE A 35 2.30 2.70 -5.27
N ASP A 36 2.78 3.95 -5.10
CA ASP A 36 3.58 4.69 -6.10
C ASP A 36 4.75 3.86 -6.66
N GLU A 37 5.47 3.14 -5.77
CA GLU A 37 6.58 2.27 -6.16
C GLU A 37 6.12 1.11 -7.08
N ILE A 38 4.90 0.60 -6.90
CA ILE A 38 4.31 -0.45 -7.74
C ILE A 38 3.89 0.15 -9.09
N GLU A 39 3.20 1.28 -9.08
CA GLU A 39 2.75 1.98 -10.30
C GLU A 39 3.91 2.35 -11.19
N THR A 40 4.96 2.91 -10.60
CA THR A 40 6.20 3.26 -11.31
C THR A 40 6.81 2.05 -12.02
N LYS A 41 6.72 0.85 -11.43
CA LYS A 41 7.29 -0.38 -12.01
C LYS A 41 6.37 -1.05 -13.03
N THR A 42 5.07 -0.85 -12.92
CA THR A 42 4.07 -1.60 -13.69
C THR A 42 3.42 -0.77 -14.79
N GLY A 43 3.42 0.56 -14.68
CA GLY A 43 2.64 1.47 -15.52
C GLY A 43 1.14 1.38 -15.27
N LEU A 44 0.72 0.77 -14.15
CA LEU A 44 -0.67 0.73 -13.72
C LEU A 44 -1.02 1.94 -12.85
N ASP A 45 -2.32 2.14 -12.69
CA ASP A 45 -2.97 3.21 -11.94
C ASP A 45 -3.93 2.54 -10.95
N PHE A 46 -3.41 2.31 -9.74
CA PHE A 46 -4.15 1.78 -8.61
C PHE A 46 -4.98 2.91 -8.00
N LEU A 47 -6.01 2.52 -7.24
CA LEU A 47 -6.90 3.44 -6.52
C LEU A 47 -7.57 4.59 -7.32
N ARG A 48 -7.42 4.68 -8.65
CA ARG A 48 -7.96 5.69 -9.61
C ARG A 48 -9.43 6.12 -9.50
N GLU A 49 -10.22 5.40 -8.71
CA GLU A 49 -11.59 5.80 -8.38
C GLU A 49 -11.65 6.78 -7.21
N LEU A 50 -10.53 6.98 -6.50
CA LEU A 50 -10.39 7.97 -5.44
C LEU A 50 -10.09 9.35 -6.06
N PRO A 51 -10.46 10.45 -5.38
CA PRO A 51 -10.01 11.78 -5.79
C PRO A 51 -8.49 11.90 -5.61
N ASP A 52 -7.82 12.60 -6.53
CA ASP A 52 -6.35 12.77 -6.61
C ASP A 52 -5.72 13.13 -5.25
N ASP A 53 -6.29 14.10 -4.53
CA ASP A 53 -5.79 14.55 -3.22
C ASP A 53 -5.75 13.45 -2.14
N PHE A 54 -6.60 12.43 -2.27
CA PHE A 54 -6.68 11.30 -1.32
C PHE A 54 -5.89 10.10 -1.81
N GLU A 55 -5.95 9.85 -3.11
CA GLU A 55 -5.12 8.87 -3.79
C GLU A 55 -3.64 9.12 -3.48
N GLU A 56 -3.11 10.30 -3.81
CA GLU A 56 -1.70 10.66 -3.62
C GLU A 56 -1.26 10.52 -2.15
N LYS A 57 -2.16 10.84 -1.20
CA LYS A 57 -1.87 10.68 0.24
C LYS A 57 -1.80 9.22 0.69
N ILE A 58 -2.59 8.34 0.10
CA ILE A 58 -2.64 6.92 0.45
C ILE A 58 -1.48 6.20 -0.25
N GLU A 59 -1.24 6.50 -1.51
CA GLU A 59 -0.32 5.74 -2.35
C GLU A 59 1.14 5.98 -1.99
N SER A 60 1.49 7.23 -1.66
CA SER A 60 2.82 7.62 -1.17
C SER A 60 3.12 7.16 0.27
N ASN A 61 2.13 6.62 1.00
CA ASN A 61 2.26 6.29 2.42
C ASN A 61 2.27 4.78 2.68
N LYS A 62 3.38 4.28 3.25
CA LYS A 62 3.53 2.85 3.62
C LYS A 62 2.69 2.44 4.85
N HIS A 63 2.16 3.40 5.61
CA HIS A 63 1.54 3.19 6.92
C HIS A 63 2.40 2.30 7.86
N GLN A 64 3.72 2.52 7.86
CA GLN A 64 4.73 1.59 8.37
C GLN A 64 4.43 1.03 9.77
N ALA A 65 4.10 1.87 10.75
CA ALA A 65 3.81 1.40 12.10
C ALA A 65 2.61 0.44 12.15
N TRP A 66 1.52 0.81 11.45
CA TRP A 66 0.35 -0.05 11.35
C TRP A 66 0.67 -1.34 10.56
N ALA A 67 1.44 -1.26 9.48
CA ALA A 67 1.84 -2.43 8.71
C ALA A 67 2.70 -3.39 9.56
N GLN A 68 3.67 -2.88 10.32
CA GLN A 68 4.51 -3.66 11.23
C GLN A 68 3.72 -4.37 12.34
N GLU A 69 2.62 -3.76 12.80
CA GLU A 69 1.74 -4.37 13.78
C GLU A 69 0.92 -5.53 13.20
N ASN A 70 0.56 -5.46 11.92
CA ASN A 70 -0.41 -6.36 11.28
C ASN A 70 0.20 -7.44 10.37
N PHE A 71 1.43 -7.25 9.87
CA PHE A 71 2.06 -8.14 8.86
C PHE A 71 3.44 -8.70 9.30
N LYS A 72 3.56 -9.10 10.56
CA LYS A 72 4.81 -9.58 11.19
C LYS A 72 5.37 -10.86 10.58
#